data_AF-A0A315QSP5-F1
#
_entry.id   AF-A0A315QSP5-F1
#
_cell.length_a   1.000
_cell.length_b   1.000
_cell.length_c   1.000
_cell.angle_alpha   90.00
_cell.angle_beta   90.00
_cell.angle_gamma   90.00
#
_symmetry.space_group_name_H-M   'P 1'
#
loop_
_entity.id
_entity.type
_entity.pdbx_description
1 polymer ?
#
loop_
_entity_poly.entity_id
_entity_poly.type
_entity_poly.pdbx_seq_one_letter_code
_entity_poly.pdbx_strand_id
1 'polypeptide(L)'
;SHKYVSERGSELLEKDYKDLKIISCHLGNGASITAIEDGKVIDTTMGLTPLEGLVMGTRSGDLDAGIIPYIMKERNMDIEEIDQALNTESGVLGISGISNDFRDIGEKADLGDERAQLAIDIFCRRVKKYIGSYAALLGRVDLLIFTAGIGENAINIRKKIVSDMDYFGIELDEDKNNCRGKEVKISSDNSNVDVYVIPTNEELVIAREAKDVVETYIKNIIKGIVG
;
A
#
# COMPACT_ATOMS: atom_id res chain seq x y z
N SER A 1 7.70 0.34 6.61
CA SER A 1 6.66 1.37 6.39
C SER A 1 5.38 1.15 7.19
N HIS A 2 4.61 0.06 7.00
CA HIS A 2 3.28 -0.14 7.63
C HIS A 2 3.20 0.16 9.13
N LYS A 3 4.10 -0.42 9.95
CA LYS A 3 4.19 -0.15 11.39
C LYS A 3 4.28 1.35 11.73
N TYR A 4 5.18 2.05 11.05
CA TYR A 4 5.42 3.47 11.31
C TYR A 4 4.20 4.33 10.99
N VAL A 5 3.60 4.12 9.82
CA VAL A 5 2.46 4.95 9.41
C VAL A 5 1.22 4.64 10.25
N SER A 6 1.02 3.41 10.69
CA SER A 6 -0.11 3.03 11.55
C SER A 6 0.04 3.57 12.97
N GLU A 7 1.25 3.52 13.55
CA GLU A 7 1.56 4.17 14.83
C GLU A 7 1.38 5.68 14.72
N ARG A 8 1.95 6.31 13.67
CA ARG A 8 1.80 7.76 13.44
C ARG A 8 0.34 8.16 13.24
N GLY A 9 -0.42 7.34 12.51
CA GLY A 9 -1.86 7.52 12.32
C GLY A 9 -2.63 7.52 13.64
N SER A 10 -2.29 6.62 14.58
CA SER A 10 -2.91 6.60 15.90
C SER A 10 -2.63 7.87 16.72
N GLU A 11 -1.40 8.40 16.64
CA GLU A 11 -1.02 9.66 17.29
C GLU A 11 -1.84 10.84 16.73
N LEU A 12 -2.07 10.88 15.42
CA LEU A 12 -2.84 11.93 14.76
C LEU A 12 -4.33 11.91 15.09
N LEU A 13 -4.86 10.72 15.40
CA LEU A 13 -6.23 10.55 15.85
C LEU A 13 -6.39 10.79 17.35
N GLU A 14 -5.30 10.97 18.09
CA GLU A 14 -5.30 11.06 19.55
C GLU A 14 -6.00 9.86 20.21
N LYS A 15 -5.80 8.66 19.64
CA LYS A 15 -6.38 7.39 20.10
C LYS A 15 -5.27 6.38 20.40
N ASP A 16 -5.50 5.48 21.36
CA ASP A 16 -4.58 4.38 21.61
C ASP A 16 -4.52 3.48 20.37
N TYR A 17 -3.31 3.14 19.93
CA TYR A 17 -3.07 2.22 18.81
C TYR A 17 -3.77 0.87 18.99
N LYS A 18 -3.99 0.45 20.24
CA LYS A 18 -4.69 -0.81 20.59
C LYS A 18 -6.21 -0.74 20.50
N ASP A 19 -6.79 0.44 20.29
CA ASP A 19 -8.24 0.61 20.16
C ASP A 19 -8.67 0.81 18.68
N LEU A 20 -7.72 0.69 17.74
CA LEU A 20 -7.91 1.00 16.33
C LEU A 20 -7.87 -0.23 15.43
N LYS A 21 -8.74 -0.20 14.41
CA LYS A 21 -8.69 -1.07 13.24
C LYS A 21 -8.25 -0.26 12.04
N ILE A 22 -7.06 -0.58 11.51
CA ILE A 22 -6.35 0.25 10.54
C ILE A 22 -6.09 -0.55 9.27
N ILE A 23 -6.32 0.08 8.13
CA ILE A 23 -5.84 -0.39 6.83
C ILE A 23 -4.76 0.58 6.37
N SER A 24 -3.55 0.08 6.14
CA SER A 24 -2.43 0.89 5.64
C SER A 24 -2.05 0.46 4.22
N CYS A 25 -2.09 1.41 3.28
CA CYS A 25 -1.81 1.24 1.86
C CYS A 25 -0.44 1.86 1.55
N HIS A 26 0.59 1.03 1.46
CA HIS A 26 1.90 1.43 0.96
C HIS A 26 1.90 1.30 -0.56
N LEU A 27 1.77 2.41 -1.27
CA LEU A 27 1.64 2.43 -2.73
C LEU A 27 2.89 3.07 -3.34
N GLY A 28 3.82 2.26 -3.82
CA GLY A 28 5.02 2.67 -4.53
C GLY A 28 5.27 1.79 -5.76
N ASN A 29 6.53 1.74 -6.23
CA ASN A 29 6.91 0.83 -7.31
C ASN A 29 6.74 -0.64 -6.90
N GLY A 30 7.00 -0.95 -5.62
CA GLY A 30 6.41 -2.09 -4.92
C GLY A 30 5.24 -1.58 -4.07
N ALA A 31 4.16 -2.36 -3.99
CA ALA A 31 2.96 -1.93 -3.28
C ALA A 31 2.38 -3.07 -2.43
N SER A 32 1.93 -2.75 -1.22
CA SER A 32 1.27 -3.68 -0.32
C SER A 32 0.23 -2.99 0.55
N ILE A 33 -0.75 -3.77 1.02
CA ILE A 33 -1.73 -3.32 2.02
C ILE A 33 -1.58 -4.20 3.26
N THR A 34 -1.78 -3.61 4.44
CA THR A 34 -1.77 -4.35 5.70
C THR A 34 -3.00 -3.99 6.53
N ALA A 35 -3.69 -5.01 7.03
CA ALA A 35 -4.76 -4.91 8.01
C ALA A 35 -4.20 -5.06 9.42
N ILE A 36 -4.56 -4.13 10.30
CA ILE A 36 -4.04 -4.04 11.67
C ILE A 36 -5.21 -3.92 12.62
N GLU A 37 -5.24 -4.78 13.63
CA GLU A 37 -6.25 -4.80 14.69
C GLU A 37 -5.54 -4.79 16.05
N ASP A 38 -5.93 -3.88 16.92
CA ASP A 38 -5.43 -3.75 18.28
C ASP A 38 -3.88 -3.69 18.35
N GLY A 39 -3.30 -2.94 17.41
CA GLY A 39 -1.86 -2.76 17.23
C GLY A 39 -1.11 -3.96 16.65
N LYS A 40 -1.80 -5.00 16.17
CA LYS A 40 -1.22 -6.21 15.58
C LYS A 40 -1.61 -6.36 14.12
N VAL A 41 -0.65 -6.76 13.29
CA VAL A 41 -0.92 -7.14 11.91
C VAL A 41 -1.70 -8.45 11.90
N ILE A 42 -2.88 -8.45 11.29
CA ILE A 42 -3.70 -9.65 11.11
C ILE A 42 -3.63 -10.21 9.68
N ASP A 43 -3.34 -9.36 8.71
CA ASP A 43 -3.23 -9.73 7.29
C ASP A 43 -2.36 -8.73 6.52
N THR A 44 -1.69 -9.18 5.46
CA THR A 44 -0.88 -8.36 4.55
C THR A 44 -0.85 -8.97 3.14
N THR A 45 -0.81 -8.14 2.10
CA THR A 45 -1.06 -8.61 0.73
C THR A 45 0.10 -9.37 0.10
N MET A 46 1.35 -9.03 0.47
CA MET A 46 2.51 -9.82 0.03
C MET A 46 2.63 -11.06 0.89
N GLY A 47 2.83 -12.23 0.28
CA GLY A 47 3.03 -13.49 0.98
C GLY A 47 4.50 -13.85 1.10
N LEU A 48 4.84 -15.07 0.67
CA LEU A 48 6.22 -15.59 0.78
C LEU A 48 7.23 -14.70 0.06
N THR A 49 6.84 -14.13 -1.08
CA THR A 49 7.65 -13.21 -1.87
C THR A 49 6.91 -11.89 -2.08
N PRO A 50 7.63 -10.82 -2.48
CA PRO A 50 7.00 -9.55 -2.84
C PRO A 50 6.14 -9.55 -4.12
N LEU A 51 5.91 -10.71 -4.74
CA LEU A 51 5.15 -10.84 -6.00
C LEU A 51 3.63 -10.87 -5.76
N GLU A 52 3.18 -11.45 -4.64
CA GLU A 52 1.76 -11.61 -4.33
C GLU A 52 1.08 -10.28 -4.00
N GLY A 53 -0.23 -10.20 -4.26
CA GLY A 53 -1.06 -9.09 -3.88
C GLY A 53 -1.33 -8.11 -5.01
N LEU A 54 -0.86 -6.88 -4.82
CA LEU A 54 -1.18 -5.77 -5.71
C LEU A 54 -0.50 -5.93 -7.07
N VAL A 55 -1.15 -5.39 -8.10
CA VAL A 55 -0.45 -5.04 -9.34
C VAL A 55 0.54 -3.92 -8.98
N MET A 56 1.79 -4.04 -9.41
CA MET A 56 2.84 -3.07 -9.07
C MET A 56 3.46 -2.47 -10.34
N GLY A 57 4.61 -1.79 -10.22
CA GLY A 57 5.32 -1.23 -11.37
C GLY A 57 5.59 -2.28 -12.45
N THR A 58 6.30 -3.34 -12.07
CA THR A 58 6.72 -4.43 -12.97
C THR A 58 6.26 -5.81 -12.52
N ARG A 59 5.74 -5.92 -11.29
CA ARG A 59 5.28 -7.20 -10.72
C ARG A 59 3.82 -7.45 -11.02
N SER A 60 3.48 -8.70 -11.31
CA SER A 60 2.14 -9.12 -11.71
C SER A 60 1.07 -8.92 -10.62
N GLY A 61 1.41 -9.10 -9.34
CA GLY A 61 0.42 -9.29 -8.29
C GLY A 61 -0.29 -10.63 -8.43
N ASP A 62 -1.50 -10.76 -7.86
CA ASP A 62 -2.25 -12.02 -7.96
C ASP A 62 -2.68 -12.34 -9.38
N LEU A 63 -2.51 -13.61 -9.71
CA LEU A 63 -2.89 -14.25 -10.95
C LEU A 63 -3.39 -15.67 -10.68
N ASP A 64 -4.11 -16.24 -11.64
CA ASP A 64 -4.48 -17.66 -11.62
C ASP A 64 -3.23 -18.52 -11.72
N ALA A 65 -2.95 -19.35 -10.71
CA ALA A 65 -1.80 -20.25 -10.71
C ALA A 65 -1.73 -21.17 -11.95
N GLY A 66 -2.87 -21.49 -12.57
CA GLY A 66 -2.93 -22.26 -13.82
C GLY A 66 -2.32 -21.56 -15.03
N ILE A 67 -2.16 -20.24 -15.01
CA ILE A 67 -1.57 -19.48 -16.13
C ILE A 67 -0.07 -19.76 -16.28
N ILE A 68 0.62 -20.07 -15.18
CA ILE A 68 2.08 -20.31 -15.17
C ILE A 68 2.44 -21.52 -16.04
N PRO A 69 1.95 -22.74 -15.77
CA PRO A 69 2.26 -23.89 -16.62
C PRO A 69 1.68 -23.76 -18.04
N TYR A 70 0.57 -23.02 -18.21
CA TYR A 70 0.01 -22.75 -19.53
C TYR A 70 0.96 -21.91 -20.38
N ILE A 71 1.43 -20.77 -19.87
CA ILE A 71 2.37 -19.89 -20.61
C ILE A 71 3.69 -20.60 -20.86
N MET A 72 4.25 -21.27 -19.85
CA MET A 72 5.48 -22.06 -20.01
C MET A 72 5.37 -23.03 -21.18
N LYS A 73 4.25 -23.75 -21.30
CA LYS A 73 4.00 -24.68 -22.40
C LYS A 73 3.80 -23.96 -23.74
N GLU A 74 2.96 -22.93 -23.79
CA GLU A 74 2.59 -22.24 -25.03
C GLU A 74 3.67 -21.31 -25.59
N ARG A 75 4.65 -20.93 -24.78
CA ARG A 75 5.79 -20.07 -25.17
C ARG A 75 7.12 -20.78 -25.08
N ASN A 76 7.13 -22.06 -24.68
CA ASN A 76 8.34 -22.84 -24.43
C ASN A 76 9.30 -22.09 -23.49
N MET A 77 8.73 -21.51 -22.43
CA MET A 77 9.49 -20.80 -21.39
C MET A 77 9.87 -21.75 -20.25
N ASP A 78 11.07 -21.56 -19.71
CA ASP A 78 11.49 -22.22 -18.48
C ASP A 78 11.02 -21.46 -17.22
N ILE A 79 11.44 -21.94 -16.04
CA ILE A 79 11.00 -21.42 -14.74
C ILE A 79 11.62 -20.04 -14.50
N GLU A 80 12.87 -19.86 -14.90
CA GLU A 80 13.61 -18.61 -14.76
C GLU A 80 13.01 -17.51 -15.66
N GLU A 81 12.64 -17.84 -16.89
CA GLU A 81 12.00 -16.94 -17.83
C GLU A 81 10.61 -16.50 -17.35
N ILE A 82 9.80 -17.41 -16.80
CA ILE A 82 8.49 -17.03 -16.27
C ILE A 82 8.61 -16.22 -14.97
N ASP A 83 9.56 -16.54 -14.09
CA ASP A 83 9.84 -15.74 -12.89
C ASP A 83 10.27 -14.32 -13.25
N GLN A 84 11.16 -14.17 -14.25
CA GLN A 84 11.54 -12.88 -14.79
C GLN A 84 10.32 -12.14 -15.35
N ALA A 85 9.52 -12.78 -16.18
CA ALA A 85 8.34 -12.15 -16.78
C ALA A 85 7.36 -11.64 -15.70
N LEU A 86 7.14 -12.41 -14.64
CA LEU A 86 6.26 -12.05 -13.54
C LEU A 86 6.80 -10.92 -12.66
N ASN A 87 8.12 -10.82 -12.49
CA ASN A 87 8.74 -9.81 -11.63
C ASN A 87 9.13 -8.51 -12.33
N THR A 88 9.54 -8.56 -13.59
CA THR A 88 10.16 -7.41 -14.29
C THR A 88 9.42 -6.97 -15.54
N GLU A 89 8.54 -7.78 -16.12
CA GLU A 89 7.90 -7.50 -17.41
C GLU A 89 6.35 -7.42 -17.32
N SER A 90 5.82 -7.55 -16.10
CA SER A 90 4.39 -7.54 -15.81
C SER A 90 3.97 -6.19 -15.19
N GLY A 91 2.93 -6.19 -14.34
CA GLY A 91 2.48 -4.99 -13.65
C GLY A 91 1.91 -3.93 -14.60
N VAL A 92 1.96 -2.69 -14.16
CA VAL A 92 1.54 -1.56 -15.00
C VAL A 92 2.45 -1.38 -16.22
N LEU A 93 3.71 -1.80 -16.15
CA LEU A 93 4.62 -1.83 -17.30
C LEU A 93 4.09 -2.76 -18.39
N GLY A 94 3.81 -4.03 -18.06
CA GLY A 94 3.31 -5.00 -19.03
C GLY A 94 1.95 -4.62 -19.63
N ILE A 95 1.05 -4.07 -18.80
CA ILE A 95 -0.28 -3.64 -19.25
C ILE A 95 -0.18 -2.40 -20.16
N SER A 96 0.54 -1.36 -19.73
CA SER A 96 0.65 -0.11 -20.48
C SER A 96 1.54 -0.26 -21.72
N GLY A 97 2.62 -1.03 -21.62
CA GLY A 97 3.71 -1.07 -22.60
C GLY A 97 4.55 0.20 -22.65
N ILE A 98 4.49 1.05 -21.60
CA ILE A 98 5.08 2.40 -21.59
C ILE A 98 6.20 2.52 -20.57
N SER A 99 5.86 2.45 -19.28
CA SER A 99 6.76 2.71 -18.14
C SER A 99 6.25 1.94 -16.92
N ASN A 100 7.11 1.77 -15.92
CA ASN A 100 6.72 1.32 -14.58
C ASN A 100 6.46 2.49 -13.60
N ASP A 101 6.67 3.74 -14.04
CA ASP A 101 6.40 4.95 -13.25
C ASP A 101 4.97 5.45 -13.47
N PHE A 102 4.21 5.57 -12.37
CA PHE A 102 2.83 6.04 -12.40
C PHE A 102 2.69 7.51 -12.83
N ARG A 103 3.75 8.32 -12.75
CA ARG A 103 3.77 9.69 -13.27
C ARG A 103 3.72 9.68 -14.79
N ASP A 104 4.63 8.93 -15.41
CA ASP A 104 4.70 8.78 -16.86
C ASP A 104 3.40 8.17 -17.42
N ILE A 105 2.87 7.14 -16.75
CA ILE A 105 1.61 6.51 -17.14
C ILE A 105 0.45 7.51 -16.99
N GLY A 106 0.42 8.30 -15.91
CA GLY A 106 -0.60 9.33 -15.70
C GLY A 106 -0.60 10.37 -16.81
N GLU A 107 0.58 10.90 -17.18
CA GLU A 107 0.71 11.86 -18.27
C GLU A 107 0.20 11.29 -19.60
N LYS A 108 0.48 10.01 -19.89
CA LYS A 108 -0.03 9.35 -21.10
C LYS A 108 -1.53 9.12 -21.08
N ALA A 109 -2.08 8.74 -19.93
CA ALA A 109 -3.52 8.59 -19.76
C ALA A 109 -4.25 9.93 -19.95
N ASP A 110 -3.70 11.03 -19.41
CA ASP A 110 -4.25 12.39 -19.59
C ASP A 110 -4.22 12.84 -21.06
N LEU A 111 -3.28 12.31 -21.86
CA LEU A 111 -3.21 12.51 -23.31
C LEU A 111 -4.10 11.55 -24.13
N GLY A 112 -4.88 10.69 -23.47
CA GLY A 112 -5.83 9.78 -24.09
C GLY A 112 -5.29 8.39 -24.44
N ASP A 113 -4.15 7.97 -23.89
CA ASP A 113 -3.64 6.60 -24.10
C ASP A 113 -4.49 5.58 -23.33
N GLU A 114 -5.17 4.71 -24.08
CA GLU A 114 -6.10 3.71 -23.53
C GLU A 114 -5.39 2.66 -22.67
N ARG A 115 -4.16 2.27 -23.02
CA ARG A 115 -3.41 1.24 -22.27
C ARG A 115 -2.88 1.82 -20.96
N ALA A 116 -2.47 3.08 -20.96
CA ALA A 116 -2.08 3.81 -19.76
C ALA A 116 -3.27 3.92 -18.79
N GLN A 117 -4.45 4.33 -19.28
CA GLN A 117 -5.66 4.38 -18.47
C GLN A 117 -6.05 2.99 -17.94
N LEU A 118 -5.98 1.96 -18.78
CA LEU A 118 -6.27 0.58 -18.37
C LEU A 118 -5.33 0.10 -17.26
N ALA A 119 -4.04 0.43 -17.33
CA ALA A 119 -3.07 0.07 -16.30
C ALA A 119 -3.41 0.72 -14.94
N ILE A 120 -3.75 2.02 -14.95
CA ILE A 120 -4.21 2.75 -13.76
C ILE A 120 -5.49 2.15 -13.20
N ASP A 121 -6.45 1.81 -14.06
CA ASP A 121 -7.75 1.24 -13.68
C ASP A 121 -7.58 -0.12 -13.00
N ILE A 122 -6.75 -0.99 -13.58
CA ILE A 122 -6.45 -2.30 -13.02
C ILE A 122 -5.75 -2.15 -11.66
N PHE A 123 -4.78 -1.24 -11.54
CA PHE A 123 -4.12 -0.94 -10.27
C PHE A 123 -5.12 -0.49 -9.21
N CYS A 124 -5.90 0.57 -9.49
CA CYS A 124 -6.86 1.13 -8.54
C CYS A 124 -7.92 0.10 -8.13
N ARG A 125 -8.41 -0.70 -9.08
CA ARG A 125 -9.36 -1.79 -8.82
C ARG A 125 -8.76 -2.84 -7.88
N ARG A 126 -7.49 -3.22 -8.07
CA ARG A 126 -6.83 -4.21 -7.21
C ARG A 126 -6.67 -3.68 -5.79
N VAL A 127 -6.25 -2.43 -5.62
CA VAL A 127 -6.17 -1.78 -4.31
C VAL A 127 -7.55 -1.71 -3.64
N LYS A 128 -8.58 -1.23 -4.35
CA LYS A 128 -9.97 -1.16 -3.86
C LYS A 128 -10.46 -2.52 -3.37
N LYS A 129 -10.21 -3.60 -4.13
CA LYS A 129 -10.57 -4.97 -3.73
C LYS A 129 -9.94 -5.37 -2.40
N TYR A 130 -8.66 -5.08 -2.19
CA TYR A 130 -7.97 -5.43 -0.95
C TYR A 130 -8.44 -4.57 0.24
N ILE A 131 -8.71 -3.29 0.03
CA ILE A 131 -9.35 -2.45 1.08
C ILE A 131 -10.69 -3.07 1.48
N GLY A 132 -11.53 -3.46 0.52
CA GLY A 132 -12.82 -4.13 0.81
C GLY A 132 -12.65 -5.47 1.53
N SER A 133 -11.68 -6.29 1.10
CA SER A 133 -11.37 -7.57 1.74
C SER A 133 -10.95 -7.38 3.20
N TYR A 134 -10.06 -6.42 3.46
CA TYR A 134 -9.56 -6.16 4.81
C TYR A 134 -10.58 -5.44 5.69
N ALA A 135 -11.42 -4.58 5.12
CA ALA A 135 -12.57 -4.03 5.82
C ALA A 135 -13.53 -5.15 6.28
N ALA A 136 -13.74 -6.17 5.44
CA ALA A 136 -14.54 -7.33 5.80
C ALA A 136 -13.90 -8.18 6.92
N LEU A 137 -12.57 -8.36 6.92
CA LEU A 137 -11.85 -9.07 7.99
C LEU A 137 -11.91 -8.30 9.32
N LEU A 138 -11.73 -6.98 9.28
CA LEU A 138 -11.71 -6.13 10.47
C LEU A 138 -13.12 -5.88 11.04
N GLY A 139 -14.17 -5.96 10.23
CA GLY A 139 -15.57 -5.72 10.61
C GLY A 139 -15.92 -4.24 10.88
N ARG A 140 -14.93 -3.41 11.20
CA ARG A 140 -14.96 -1.94 11.15
C ARG A 140 -13.59 -1.44 10.71
N VAL A 141 -13.52 -0.26 10.12
CA VAL A 141 -12.26 0.43 9.83
C VAL A 141 -12.33 1.79 10.50
N ASP A 142 -11.39 2.08 11.38
CA ASP A 142 -11.30 3.39 12.02
C ASP A 142 -10.40 4.33 11.19
N LEU A 143 -9.36 3.78 10.57
CA LEU A 143 -8.35 4.55 9.86
C LEU A 143 -7.88 3.85 8.57
N LEU A 144 -7.93 4.57 7.45
CA LEU A 144 -7.30 4.20 6.19
C LEU A 144 -6.12 5.13 5.91
N ILE A 145 -4.96 4.57 5.59
CA ILE A 145 -3.74 5.36 5.38
C ILE A 145 -3.20 5.15 3.98
N PHE A 146 -2.88 6.23 3.28
CA PHE A 146 -2.07 6.21 2.05
C PHE A 146 -0.65 6.69 2.34
N THR A 147 0.33 5.90 1.88
CA THR A 147 1.75 6.22 2.04
C THR A 147 2.57 5.76 0.82
N ALA A 148 3.86 6.06 0.81
CA ALA A 148 4.82 5.85 -0.26
C ALA A 148 4.54 6.68 -1.52
N GLY A 149 5.44 6.59 -2.51
CA GLY A 149 5.50 7.55 -3.63
C GLY A 149 4.17 7.81 -4.35
N ILE A 150 3.37 6.78 -4.61
CA ILE A 150 2.05 6.91 -5.26
C ILE A 150 1.02 7.39 -4.22
N GLY A 151 0.95 6.74 -3.06
CA GLY A 151 -0.03 7.07 -2.02
C GLY A 151 0.09 8.50 -1.52
N GLU A 152 1.29 9.05 -1.45
CA GLU A 152 1.57 10.41 -0.99
C GLU A 152 1.28 11.49 -2.04
N ASN A 153 1.45 11.17 -3.33
CA ASN A 153 1.51 12.20 -4.38
C ASN A 153 0.43 12.10 -5.46
N ALA A 154 -0.16 10.93 -5.67
CA ALA A 154 -1.11 10.70 -6.76
C ALA A 154 -2.56 10.93 -6.29
N ILE A 155 -2.96 12.20 -6.26
CA ILE A 155 -4.29 12.68 -5.83
C ILE A 155 -5.42 11.92 -6.54
N ASN A 156 -5.33 11.83 -7.88
CA ASN A 156 -6.35 11.16 -8.71
C ASN A 156 -6.41 9.65 -8.45
N ILE A 157 -5.28 9.02 -8.14
CA ILE A 157 -5.22 7.59 -7.82
C ILE A 157 -5.88 7.32 -6.47
N ARG A 158 -5.58 8.11 -5.43
CA ARG A 158 -6.27 7.99 -4.12
C ARG A 158 -7.79 8.11 -4.29
N LYS A 159 -8.23 9.15 -4.99
CA LYS A 159 -9.65 9.39 -5.29
C LYS A 159 -10.30 8.20 -5.99
N LYS A 160 -9.65 7.68 -7.03
CA LYS A 160 -10.17 6.55 -7.81
C LYS A 160 -10.22 5.24 -7.00
N ILE A 161 -9.23 5.02 -6.13
CA ILE A 161 -9.18 3.84 -5.24
C ILE A 161 -10.37 3.81 -4.29
N VAL A 162 -10.77 4.95 -3.72
CA VAL A 162 -11.84 5.01 -2.72
C VAL A 162 -13.18 5.48 -3.26
N SER A 163 -13.32 5.68 -4.57
CA SER A 163 -14.61 6.03 -5.17
C SER A 163 -15.67 4.97 -4.82
N ASP A 164 -16.91 5.38 -4.59
CA ASP A 164 -18.04 4.46 -4.37
C ASP A 164 -17.83 3.50 -3.17
N MET A 165 -17.05 3.94 -2.16
CA MET A 165 -16.82 3.21 -0.92
C MET A 165 -17.65 3.77 0.24
N ASP A 166 -18.74 4.49 -0.04
CA ASP A 166 -19.63 5.09 0.96
C ASP A 166 -20.23 4.02 1.90
N TYR A 167 -20.49 2.82 1.39
CA TYR A 167 -20.96 1.68 2.20
C TYR A 167 -19.94 1.24 3.26
N PHE A 168 -18.65 1.44 3.01
CA PHE A 168 -17.58 1.24 3.98
C PHE A 168 -17.36 2.48 4.87
N GLY A 169 -18.16 3.53 4.69
CA GLY A 169 -18.06 4.78 5.43
C GLY A 169 -16.87 5.65 5.03
N ILE A 170 -16.33 5.45 3.82
CA ILE A 170 -15.16 6.18 3.33
C ILE A 170 -15.62 7.28 2.37
N GLU A 171 -15.43 8.54 2.77
CA GLU A 171 -15.74 9.71 1.96
C GLU A 171 -14.55 10.68 1.99
N LEU A 172 -14.09 11.13 0.81
CA LEU A 172 -13.00 12.10 0.71
C LEU A 172 -13.52 13.53 0.68
N ASP A 173 -12.75 14.43 1.28
CA ASP A 173 -12.80 15.86 1.00
C ASP A 173 -11.85 16.17 -0.15
N GLU A 174 -12.39 16.64 -1.27
CA GLU A 174 -11.63 16.89 -2.50
C GLU A 174 -10.52 17.93 -2.32
N ASP A 175 -10.79 18.97 -1.52
CA ASP A 175 -9.84 20.05 -1.28
C ASP A 175 -8.71 19.56 -0.36
N LYS A 176 -9.04 18.82 0.70
CA LYS A 176 -8.02 18.20 1.58
C LYS A 176 -7.21 17.15 0.84
N ASN A 177 -7.84 16.35 -0.03
CA ASN A 177 -7.15 15.35 -0.85
C ASN A 177 -6.20 15.97 -1.88
N ASN A 178 -6.36 17.25 -2.25
CA ASN A 178 -5.44 17.98 -3.12
C ASN A 178 -4.13 18.35 -2.42
N CYS A 179 -3.43 17.33 -1.93
CA CYS A 179 -2.20 17.42 -1.17
C CYS A 179 -1.13 16.46 -1.73
N ARG A 180 0.14 16.80 -1.50
CA ARG A 180 1.30 15.98 -1.89
C ARG A 180 2.37 16.03 -0.81
N GLY A 181 2.92 14.86 -0.45
CA GLY A 181 4.07 14.73 0.45
C GLY A 181 3.88 15.35 1.84
N LYS A 182 2.63 15.43 2.33
CA LYS A 182 2.30 16.02 3.63
C LYS A 182 1.43 15.06 4.42
N GLU A 183 1.59 15.12 5.74
CA GLU A 183 0.71 14.47 6.68
C GLU A 183 -0.60 15.25 6.79
N VAL A 184 -1.72 14.66 6.36
CA VAL A 184 -3.01 15.35 6.30
C VAL A 184 -4.17 14.37 6.30
N LYS A 185 -5.23 14.72 7.04
CA LYS A 185 -6.54 14.06 6.97
C LYS A 185 -7.23 14.49 5.68
N ILE A 186 -7.55 13.53 4.82
CA ILE A 186 -8.18 13.76 3.52
C ILE A 186 -9.64 13.27 3.46
N SER A 187 -10.15 12.66 4.53
CA SER A 187 -11.58 12.34 4.62
C SER A 187 -12.43 13.58 4.91
N SER A 188 -13.68 13.55 4.44
CA SER A 188 -14.68 14.56 4.77
C SER A 188 -15.12 14.42 6.23
N ASP A 189 -15.77 15.45 6.76
CA ASP A 189 -16.29 15.43 8.12
C ASP A 189 -17.50 14.48 8.28
N ASN A 190 -18.09 14.02 7.17
CA ASN A 190 -19.17 13.03 7.14
C ASN A 190 -18.65 11.58 7.05
N SER A 191 -17.36 11.39 6.79
CA SER A 191 -16.74 10.07 6.68
C SER A 191 -16.71 9.37 8.04
N ASN A 192 -17.19 8.13 8.10
CA ASN A 192 -17.09 7.30 9.32
C ASN A 192 -15.67 6.73 9.51
N VAL A 193 -14.88 6.67 8.42
CA VAL A 193 -13.48 6.25 8.43
C VAL A 193 -12.60 7.49 8.29
N ASP A 194 -11.63 7.64 9.18
CA ASP A 194 -10.58 8.65 9.00
C ASP A 194 -9.66 8.20 7.86
N VAL A 195 -9.43 9.07 6.87
CA VAL A 195 -8.49 8.76 5.77
C VAL A 195 -7.34 9.75 5.84
N TYR A 196 -6.11 9.24 5.93
CA TYR A 196 -4.90 10.06 6.02
C TYR A 196 -3.93 9.77 4.88
N VAL A 197 -3.24 10.82 4.44
CA VAL A 197 -1.95 10.69 3.77
C VAL A 197 -0.87 10.86 4.83
N ILE A 198 0.05 9.90 4.95
CA ILE A 198 1.16 9.95 5.90
C ILE A 198 2.44 9.59 5.15
N PRO A 199 3.38 10.54 4.96
CA PRO A 199 4.66 10.24 4.33
C PRO A 199 5.44 9.21 5.14
N THR A 200 5.86 8.12 4.50
CA THR A 200 6.74 7.15 5.15
C THR A 200 8.17 7.70 5.20
N ASN A 201 8.89 7.43 6.28
CA ASN A 201 10.32 7.76 6.39
C ASN A 201 11.06 6.50 6.86
N GLU A 202 11.41 5.64 5.91
CA GLU A 202 11.97 4.32 6.22
C GLU A 202 13.33 4.42 6.89
N GLU A 203 14.15 5.40 6.49
CA GLU A 203 15.44 5.70 7.08
C GLU A 203 15.31 6.10 8.55
N LEU A 204 14.34 6.96 8.89
CA LEU A 204 14.06 7.35 10.27
C LEU A 204 13.59 6.16 11.11
N VAL A 205 12.78 5.27 10.54
CA VAL A 205 12.31 4.05 11.22
C VAL A 205 13.50 3.13 11.53
N ILE A 206 14.37 2.88 10.55
CA ILE A 206 15.59 2.08 10.76
C ILE A 206 16.46 2.69 11.84
N ALA A 207 16.64 4.02 11.83
CA ALA A 207 17.43 4.72 12.84
C ALA A 207 16.83 4.60 14.27
N ARG A 208 15.49 4.67 14.41
CA ARG A 208 14.79 4.50 15.69
C ARG A 208 14.91 3.06 16.21
N GLU A 209 14.67 2.06 15.36
CA GLU A 209 14.81 0.65 15.72
C GLU A 209 16.26 0.32 16.13
N ALA A 210 17.25 0.83 15.40
CA ALA A 210 18.66 0.66 15.75
C ALA A 210 18.98 1.28 17.13
N LYS A 211 18.45 2.48 17.41
CA LYS A 211 18.60 3.13 18.71
C LYS A 211 17.98 2.29 19.83
N ASP A 212 16.77 1.78 19.67
CA ASP A 212 16.05 1.01 20.69
C ASP A 212 16.77 -0.29 21.06
N VAL A 213 17.35 -0.97 20.06
CA VAL A 213 18.20 -2.16 20.28
C VAL A 213 19.44 -1.80 21.11
N VAL A 214 20.12 -0.70 20.77
CA VAL A 214 21.31 -0.23 21.49
C VAL A 214 20.97 0.15 22.93
N GLU A 215 19.89 0.90 23.16
CA GLU A 215 19.45 1.27 24.51
C GLU A 215 19.07 0.05 25.35
N THR A 216 18.38 -0.93 24.76
CA THR A 216 18.01 -2.17 25.44
C THR A 216 19.25 -2.96 25.84
N TYR A 217 20.25 -3.05 24.95
CA TYR A 217 21.53 -3.70 25.24
C TYR A 217 22.28 -3.00 26.39
N ILE A 218 22.36 -1.67 26.37
CA ILE A 218 22.98 -0.88 27.44
C ILE A 218 22.25 -1.10 28.78
N LYS A 219 20.92 -1.06 28.80
CA LYS A 219 20.11 -1.31 30.00
C LYS A 219 20.38 -2.71 30.58
N ASN A 220 20.51 -3.72 29.73
CA ASN A 220 20.82 -5.08 30.16
C ASN A 220 22.23 -5.20 30.74
N ILE A 221 23.24 -4.54 30.15
CA ILE A 221 24.60 -4.48 30.73
C ILE A 221 24.57 -3.83 32.10
N ILE A 222 23.96 -2.65 32.23
CA ILE A 222 23.89 -1.93 33.51
C ILE A 222 23.21 -2.79 34.57
N LYS A 223 22.10 -3.45 34.24
CA LYS A 223 21.39 -4.35 35.15
C LYS A 223 22.26 -5.53 35.62
N GLY A 224 23.13 -6.06 34.76
CA GLY A 224 24.08 -7.12 35.10
C GLY A 224 25.30 -6.68 35.92
N ILE A 225 25.59 -5.37 35.96
CA ILE A 225 26.69 -4.81 36.78
C ILE A 225 26.17 -4.41 38.18
N VAL A 226 24.91 -4.00 38.27
CA VAL A 226 24.30 -3.43 39.49
C VAL A 226 23.49 -4.47 40.30
N GLY A 227 23.22 -5.65 39.74
CA GLY A 227 22.56 -6.79 40.42
C GLY A 227 23.54 -7.85 40.86
#